data_AF-A0A5P4S9A6-F1
#
_entry.id   AF-A0A5P4S9A6-F1
#
_cell.length_a   1.000
_cell.length_b   1.000
_cell.length_c   1.000
_cell.angle_alpha   90.00
_cell.angle_beta   90.00
_cell.angle_gamma   90.00
#
_symmetry.space_group_name_H-M   'P 1'
#
loop_
_entity.id
_entity.type
_entity.pdbx_description
1 polymer ?
#
loop_
_entity_poly.entity_id
_entity_poly.type
_entity_poly.pdbx_seq_one_letter_code
_entity_poly.pdbx_strand_id
1 'polypeptide(L)'
;MPLLSSYSLAQTETSTTQSLNVELLQVGKQLQFQGPARLESVLALASEHNVSLQYPLGTTLFDKSDRAEKTSTALKNSVLNQMIQHNLVAHPFYKFIKKQSFAPRALSAIDVDKIRLNKFDNPLLHGTYALATPLREEKVYYVGNLNNVYSVKDQAGIPLQRQIENLESNIDTLSKAPVLIYPDGHVVKPHHGAWLTTQYYLPPLTLVYVPFGDFEHSEMDQDIVRLLTQLIPNSTKRPQ
;
A
#
# COMPACT_ATOMS: atom_id res chain seq x y z
N MET A 1 -6.32 -48.09 54.30
CA MET A 1 -6.40 -47.56 52.91
C MET A 1 -6.21 -46.04 52.99
N PRO A 2 -5.00 -45.49 52.82
CA PRO A 2 -4.82 -44.05 52.70
C PRO A 2 -4.85 -43.64 51.22
N LEU A 3 -5.61 -42.59 50.91
CA LEU A 3 -5.65 -41.95 49.59
C LEU A 3 -4.49 -40.95 49.51
N LEU A 4 -3.53 -41.22 48.62
CA LEU A 4 -2.46 -40.29 48.25
C LEU A 4 -3.03 -39.22 47.31
N SER A 5 -3.00 -37.96 47.75
CA SER A 5 -3.31 -36.80 46.92
C SER A 5 -2.04 -36.37 46.19
N SER A 6 -2.03 -36.47 44.87
CA SER A 6 -0.98 -35.98 44.00
C SER A 6 -1.21 -34.49 43.69
N TYR A 7 -0.34 -33.64 44.23
CA TYR A 7 -0.27 -32.25 43.80
C TYR A 7 0.43 -32.18 42.44
N SER A 8 -0.31 -31.80 41.39
CA SER A 8 0.29 -31.39 40.12
C SER A 8 0.81 -29.97 40.27
N LEU A 9 2.13 -29.81 40.20
CA LEU A 9 2.77 -28.50 40.01
C LEU A 9 2.46 -28.04 38.58
N ALA A 10 1.67 -26.97 38.46
CA ALA A 10 1.47 -26.28 37.20
C ALA A 10 2.80 -25.66 36.75
N GLN A 11 3.35 -26.15 35.64
CA GLN A 11 4.46 -25.49 34.95
C GLN A 11 3.89 -24.25 34.28
N THR A 12 4.34 -23.06 34.70
CA THR A 12 4.12 -21.82 33.97
C THR A 12 4.82 -21.93 32.62
N GLU A 13 4.02 -22.05 31.55
CA GLU A 13 4.50 -21.89 30.18
C GLU A 13 5.19 -20.52 30.07
N THR A 14 6.47 -20.53 29.72
CA THR A 14 7.19 -19.34 29.30
C THR A 14 6.51 -18.80 28.05
N SER A 15 5.55 -17.89 28.24
CA SER A 15 4.95 -17.14 27.16
C SER A 15 6.07 -16.39 26.46
N THR A 16 6.45 -16.85 25.27
CA THR A 16 7.36 -16.11 24.39
C THR A 16 6.64 -14.82 24.01
N THR A 17 6.86 -13.75 24.78
CA THR A 17 6.36 -12.42 24.45
C THR A 17 6.92 -12.07 23.08
N GLN A 18 6.07 -12.11 22.07
CA GLN A 18 6.44 -11.80 20.70
C GLN A 18 6.90 -10.35 20.64
N SER A 19 8.15 -10.14 20.26
CA SER A 19 8.74 -8.81 20.11
C SER A 19 8.09 -8.06 18.95
N LEU A 20 8.20 -6.73 18.97
CA LEU A 20 7.75 -5.86 17.89
C LEU A 20 8.94 -5.14 17.27
N ASN A 21 9.05 -5.20 15.95
CA ASN A 21 10.03 -4.49 15.15
C ASN A 21 9.31 -3.64 14.11
N VAL A 22 9.62 -2.34 14.05
CA VAL A 22 9.01 -1.42 13.08
C VAL A 22 10.11 -0.65 12.35
N GLU A 23 10.24 -0.88 11.05
CA GLU A 23 11.10 -0.08 10.17
C GLU A 23 10.41 1.26 9.85
N LEU A 24 11.08 2.37 10.09
CA LEU A 24 10.62 3.72 9.77
C LEU A 24 11.18 4.12 8.40
N LEU A 25 10.42 3.85 7.33
CA LEU A 25 10.91 4.00 5.95
C LEU A 25 11.33 5.45 5.62
N GLN A 26 10.63 6.44 6.20
CA GLN A 26 10.90 7.86 5.94
C GLN A 26 12.33 8.28 6.33
N VAL A 27 12.85 7.70 7.39
CA VAL A 27 14.12 8.10 8.01
C VAL A 27 15.17 6.97 8.00
N GLY A 28 14.82 5.79 7.50
CA GLY A 28 15.72 4.63 7.43
C GLY A 28 16.18 4.13 8.81
N LYS A 29 15.29 4.19 9.82
CA LYS A 29 15.57 3.73 11.20
C LYS A 29 14.70 2.54 11.56
N GLN A 30 15.01 1.86 12.65
CA GLN A 30 14.21 0.78 13.18
C GLN A 30 13.87 1.03 14.64
N LEU A 31 12.61 0.81 15.01
CA LEU A 31 12.15 0.74 16.40
C LEU A 31 12.08 -0.73 16.80
N GLN A 32 12.69 -1.05 17.95
CA GLN A 32 12.70 -2.39 18.51
C GLN A 32 12.06 -2.35 19.90
N PHE A 33 11.08 -3.22 20.12
CA PHE A 33 10.37 -3.34 21.37
C PHE A 33 10.57 -4.75 21.94
N GLN A 34 10.83 -4.83 23.25
CA GLN A 34 11.03 -6.11 23.94
C GLN A 34 9.75 -6.97 24.00
N GLY A 35 8.59 -6.37 23.73
CA GLY A 35 7.31 -7.06 23.64
C GLY A 35 6.31 -6.27 22.79
N PRO A 36 5.03 -6.67 22.78
CA PRO A 36 3.99 -5.99 22.04
C PRO A 36 3.82 -4.54 22.48
N ALA A 37 3.51 -3.64 21.55
CA ALA A 37 3.24 -2.23 21.84
C ALA A 37 2.01 -1.73 21.08
N ARG A 38 1.33 -0.73 21.64
CA ARG A 38 0.17 -0.09 20.99
C ARG A 38 0.65 0.75 19.80
N LEU A 39 -0.19 0.83 18.76
CA LEU A 39 0.10 1.66 17.57
C LEU A 39 0.41 3.11 17.95
N GLU A 40 -0.32 3.69 18.89
CA GLU A 40 -0.05 5.00 19.46
C GLU A 40 1.40 5.18 19.92
N SER A 41 1.94 4.22 20.68
CA SER A 41 3.31 4.27 21.20
C SER A 41 4.34 4.20 20.07
N VAL A 42 4.07 3.39 19.04
CA VAL A 42 4.90 3.32 17.83
C VAL A 42 4.92 4.68 17.12
N LEU A 43 3.76 5.34 16.96
CA LEU A 43 3.64 6.63 16.28
C LEU A 43 4.28 7.78 17.09
N ALA A 44 4.18 7.73 18.42
CA ALA A 44 4.85 8.68 19.30
C ALA A 44 6.37 8.60 19.14
N LEU A 45 6.95 7.39 19.24
CA LEU A 45 8.39 7.18 19.04
C LEU A 45 8.83 7.49 17.60
N ALA A 46 8.02 7.17 16.59
CA ALA A 46 8.32 7.55 15.21
C ALA A 46 8.44 9.09 15.08
N SER A 47 7.54 9.84 15.72
CA SER A 47 7.57 11.30 15.74
C SER A 47 8.81 11.85 16.45
N GLU A 48 9.22 11.26 17.58
CA GLU A 48 10.50 11.57 18.26
C GLU A 48 11.72 11.33 17.36
N HIS A 49 11.61 10.38 16.43
CA HIS A 49 12.61 10.11 15.39
C HIS A 49 12.44 10.95 14.11
N ASN A 50 11.66 12.04 14.16
CA ASN A 50 11.41 12.99 13.06
C ASN A 50 10.62 12.42 11.87
N VAL A 51 9.81 11.37 12.10
CA VAL A 51 8.83 10.91 11.12
C VAL A 51 7.66 11.90 11.05
N SER A 52 7.21 12.22 9.85
CA SER A 52 6.15 13.20 9.59
C SER A 52 4.81 12.49 9.38
N LEU A 53 3.89 12.63 10.33
CA LEU A 53 2.55 12.00 10.27
C LEU A 53 1.47 12.91 9.66
N GLN A 54 1.88 13.87 8.82
CA GLN A 54 1.02 14.93 8.29
C GLN A 54 0.05 14.47 7.20
N TYR A 55 0.24 13.27 6.64
CA TYR A 55 -0.65 12.73 5.61
C TYR A 55 -1.26 11.39 6.05
N PRO A 56 -2.31 11.42 6.89
CA PRO A 56 -2.94 10.20 7.42
C PRO A 56 -3.37 9.23 6.32
N LEU A 57 -4.02 9.73 5.26
CA LEU A 57 -4.55 8.90 4.18
C LEU A 57 -3.47 8.04 3.51
N GLY A 58 -2.24 8.57 3.35
CA GLY A 58 -1.10 7.82 2.81
C GLY A 58 -0.30 7.05 3.86
N THR A 59 -0.50 7.32 5.16
CA THR A 59 0.26 6.69 6.23
C THR A 59 -0.20 5.25 6.42
N THR A 60 0.75 4.33 6.29
CA THR A 60 0.48 2.89 6.16
C THR A 60 1.49 2.08 6.94
N LEU A 61 1.00 1.08 7.68
CA LEU A 61 1.81 0.04 8.29
C LEU A 61 1.74 -1.20 7.40
N PHE A 62 2.89 -1.60 6.86
CA PHE A 62 3.04 -2.79 6.02
C PHE A 62 3.50 -3.99 6.85
N ASP A 63 2.92 -5.17 6.61
CA ASP A 63 3.36 -6.43 7.19
C ASP A 63 4.66 -6.89 6.52
N LYS A 64 5.71 -7.04 7.32
CA LYS A 64 7.05 -7.45 6.90
C LYS A 64 7.46 -8.78 7.54
N SER A 65 6.48 -9.60 7.93
CA SER A 65 6.72 -11.00 8.27
C SER A 65 7.20 -11.81 7.06
N ASP A 66 7.97 -12.87 7.30
CA ASP A 66 8.47 -13.76 6.23
C ASP A 66 7.35 -14.29 5.33
N ARG A 67 6.17 -14.56 5.92
CA ARG A 67 5.00 -15.00 5.16
C ARG A 67 4.51 -13.91 4.22
N ALA A 68 4.34 -12.68 4.73
CA ALA A 68 3.88 -11.54 3.97
C ALA A 68 4.85 -11.18 2.82
N GLU A 69 6.15 -11.25 3.07
CA GLU A 69 7.18 -11.04 2.05
C GLU A 69 7.11 -12.09 0.94
N LYS A 70 6.99 -13.37 1.31
CA LYS A 70 6.85 -14.47 0.34
C LYS A 70 5.59 -14.33 -0.50
N THR A 71 4.45 -14.00 0.12
CA THR A 71 3.18 -13.81 -0.60
C THR A 71 3.24 -12.64 -1.57
N SER A 72 3.80 -11.50 -1.16
CA SER A 72 3.93 -10.32 -2.03
C SER A 72 4.90 -10.56 -3.18
N THR A 73 6.02 -11.23 -2.90
CA THR A 73 7.00 -11.61 -3.92
C THR A 73 6.41 -12.59 -4.93
N ALA A 74 5.65 -13.58 -4.47
CA ALA A 74 4.96 -14.52 -5.34
C ALA A 74 3.94 -13.81 -6.25
N LEU A 75 3.14 -12.88 -5.72
CA LEU A 75 2.20 -12.09 -6.51
C LEU A 75 2.94 -11.21 -7.53
N LYS A 76 4.01 -10.50 -7.12
CA LYS A 76 4.84 -9.71 -8.02
C LYS A 76 5.37 -10.55 -9.18
N ASN A 77 5.90 -11.74 -8.88
CA ASN A 77 6.44 -12.64 -9.90
C ASN A 77 5.34 -13.18 -10.82
N SER A 78 4.16 -13.51 -10.28
CA SER A 78 2.99 -13.91 -11.08
C SER A 78 2.62 -12.85 -12.11
N VAL A 79 2.45 -11.59 -11.65
CA VAL A 79 2.14 -10.44 -12.50
C VAL A 79 3.20 -10.24 -13.58
N LEU A 80 4.49 -10.24 -13.22
CA LEU A 80 5.57 -10.09 -14.20
C LEU A 80 5.55 -11.23 -15.23
N ASN A 81 5.26 -12.46 -14.82
CA ASN A 81 5.15 -13.61 -15.72
C ASN A 81 3.94 -13.50 -16.67
N GLN A 82 2.77 -13.10 -16.17
CA GLN A 82 1.60 -12.81 -17.00
C GLN A 82 1.94 -11.72 -18.04
N MET A 83 2.58 -10.62 -17.62
CA MET A 83 3.02 -9.56 -18.53
C MET A 83 4.01 -10.07 -19.60
N ILE A 84 4.90 -11.00 -19.26
CA ILE A 84 5.79 -11.65 -20.24
C ILE A 84 4.96 -12.43 -21.27
N GLN A 85 3.97 -13.22 -20.85
CA GLN A 85 3.09 -14.00 -21.74
C GLN A 85 2.29 -13.09 -22.70
N HIS A 86 1.98 -11.87 -22.27
CA HIS A 86 1.34 -10.84 -23.09
C HIS A 86 2.32 -9.97 -23.90
N ASN A 87 3.60 -10.34 -23.99
CA ASN A 87 4.65 -9.61 -24.73
C ASN A 87 4.94 -8.19 -24.20
N LEU A 88 4.70 -7.91 -22.91
CA LEU A 88 4.85 -6.59 -22.30
C LEU A 88 6.23 -6.35 -21.66
N VAL A 89 7.24 -7.18 -21.92
CA VAL A 89 8.57 -7.08 -21.27
C VAL A 89 9.26 -5.73 -21.55
N ALA A 90 9.10 -5.20 -22.76
CA ALA A 90 9.65 -3.90 -23.14
C ALA A 90 8.83 -2.71 -22.60
N HIS A 91 7.59 -2.97 -22.16
CA HIS A 91 6.64 -1.95 -21.75
C HIS A 91 7.14 -1.16 -20.54
N PRO A 92 7.00 0.18 -20.49
CA PRO A 92 7.43 1.00 -19.36
C PRO A 92 6.86 0.54 -18.02
N PHE A 93 5.59 0.13 -18.02
CA PHE A 93 4.91 -0.34 -16.83
C PHE A 93 5.49 -1.66 -16.26
N TYR A 94 5.97 -2.58 -17.12
CA TYR A 94 6.69 -3.78 -16.67
C TYR A 94 7.96 -3.39 -15.90
N LYS A 95 8.73 -2.43 -16.46
CA LYS A 95 9.95 -1.90 -15.82
C LYS A 95 9.63 -1.18 -14.51
N PHE A 96 8.50 -0.47 -14.45
CA PHE A 96 8.01 0.14 -13.22
C PHE A 96 7.78 -0.93 -12.15
N ILE A 97 6.91 -1.92 -12.38
CA ILE A 97 6.61 -2.99 -11.41
C ILE A 97 7.89 -3.68 -10.94
N LYS A 98 8.80 -4.01 -11.86
CA LYS A 98 10.06 -4.69 -11.53
C LYS A 98 10.89 -3.93 -10.48
N LYS A 99 10.94 -2.59 -10.57
CA LYS A 99 11.72 -1.73 -9.67
C LYS A 99 11.05 -1.45 -8.33
N GLN A 100 9.73 -1.61 -8.23
CA GLN A 100 8.98 -1.30 -7.02
C GLN A 100 9.11 -2.38 -5.94
N SER A 101 8.96 -1.95 -4.69
CA SER A 101 8.82 -2.82 -3.52
C SER A 101 7.35 -2.95 -3.13
N PHE A 102 6.97 -4.14 -2.70
CA PHE A 102 5.59 -4.46 -2.33
C PHE A 102 5.55 -5.22 -1.01
N ALA A 103 4.55 -4.90 -0.20
CA ALA A 103 4.22 -5.63 1.02
C ALA A 103 2.72 -5.49 1.31
N PRO A 104 2.09 -6.45 2.01
CA PRO A 104 0.69 -6.36 2.36
C PRO A 104 0.48 -5.23 3.37
N ARG A 105 -0.64 -4.52 3.24
CA ARG A 105 -1.03 -3.48 4.18
C ARG A 105 -1.63 -4.14 5.42
N ALA A 106 -1.00 -3.95 6.59
CA ALA A 106 -1.58 -4.35 7.86
C ALA A 106 -2.61 -3.32 8.33
N LEU A 107 -2.27 -2.03 8.22
CA LEU A 107 -3.13 -0.89 8.55
C LEU A 107 -2.86 0.25 7.56
N SER A 108 -3.90 0.99 7.18
CA SER A 108 -3.80 2.14 6.27
C SER A 108 -4.70 3.27 6.75
N ALA A 109 -4.52 4.46 6.16
CA ALA A 109 -5.22 5.67 6.59
C ALA A 109 -5.02 5.99 8.09
N ILE A 110 -3.78 5.79 8.58
CA ILE A 110 -3.43 5.91 9.99
C ILE A 110 -3.48 7.39 10.40
N ASP A 111 -4.45 7.73 11.25
CA ASP A 111 -4.69 9.08 11.77
C ASP A 111 -4.44 9.13 13.28
N VAL A 112 -3.45 9.93 13.69
CA VAL A 112 -3.01 10.03 15.08
C VAL A 112 -4.14 10.50 16.00
N ASP A 113 -5.00 11.40 15.53
CA ASP A 113 -6.07 11.94 16.37
C ASP A 113 -7.18 10.90 16.57
N LYS A 114 -7.51 10.12 15.53
CA LYS A 114 -8.46 9.00 15.67
C LYS A 114 -7.95 7.94 16.63
N ILE A 115 -6.68 7.57 16.51
CA ILE A 115 -6.03 6.55 17.35
C ILE A 115 -6.06 6.94 18.83
N ARG A 116 -5.85 8.23 19.14
CA ARG A 116 -5.91 8.75 20.51
C ARG A 116 -7.31 8.74 21.09
N LEU A 117 -8.32 9.00 20.26
CA LEU A 117 -9.72 9.11 20.70
C LEU A 117 -10.44 7.75 20.77
N ASN A 118 -10.02 6.78 19.95
CA ASN A 118 -10.70 5.50 19.82
C ASN A 118 -9.75 4.32 20.01
N LYS A 119 -9.96 3.55 21.10
CA LYS A 119 -9.16 2.36 21.41
C LYS A 119 -9.18 1.27 20.34
N PHE A 120 -10.24 1.21 19.51
CA PHE A 120 -10.34 0.23 18.43
C PHE A 120 -9.45 0.58 17.24
N ASP A 121 -9.12 1.87 17.08
CA ASP A 121 -8.16 2.35 16.08
C ASP A 121 -6.71 2.25 16.61
N ASN A 122 -6.51 1.85 17.89
CA ASN A 122 -5.20 1.71 18.54
C ASN A 122 -4.87 0.23 18.85
N PRO A 123 -4.63 -0.63 17.84
CA PRO A 123 -4.37 -2.05 18.06
C PRO A 123 -3.06 -2.30 18.82
N LEU A 124 -2.99 -3.45 19.48
CA LEU A 124 -1.75 -3.96 20.07
C LEU A 124 -0.96 -4.70 18.98
N LEU A 125 0.24 -4.22 18.68
CA LEU A 125 1.09 -4.72 17.61
C LEU A 125 2.17 -5.66 18.16
N HIS A 126 2.47 -6.71 17.38
CA HIS A 126 3.56 -7.66 17.59
C HIS A 126 4.03 -8.18 16.23
N GLY A 127 5.30 -8.58 16.11
CA GLY A 127 5.89 -9.03 14.84
C GLY A 127 6.71 -7.94 14.12
N THR A 128 6.84 -8.04 12.81
CA THR A 128 7.72 -7.18 12.00
C THR A 128 6.91 -6.37 11.00
N TYR A 129 7.06 -5.05 11.03
CA TYR A 129 6.36 -4.12 10.16
C TYR A 129 7.28 -3.07 9.56
N ALA A 130 6.79 -2.40 8.52
CA ALA A 130 7.37 -1.16 8.01
C ALA A 130 6.32 -0.04 8.04
N LEU A 131 6.64 1.10 8.65
CA LEU A 131 5.82 2.31 8.65
C LEU A 131 6.24 3.21 7.48
N ALA A 132 5.32 3.41 6.54
CA ALA A 132 5.45 4.35 5.44
C ALA A 132 4.61 5.61 5.72
N THR A 133 5.25 6.77 5.67
CA THR A 133 4.63 8.08 5.86
C THR A 133 5.02 8.98 4.69
N PRO A 134 4.41 8.77 3.51
CA PRO A 134 4.79 9.53 2.33
C PRO A 134 4.50 11.02 2.53
N LEU A 135 5.34 11.87 1.96
CA LEU A 135 5.04 13.30 1.88
C LEU A 135 3.80 13.52 1.02
N ARG A 136 2.93 14.45 1.42
CA ARG A 136 1.79 14.88 0.60
C ARG A 136 2.28 15.71 -0.59
N GLU A 137 2.79 15.02 -1.61
CA GLU A 137 3.06 15.64 -2.91
C GLU A 137 1.74 15.71 -3.67
N GLU A 138 1.34 16.91 -4.12
CA GLU A 138 0.11 17.16 -4.91
C GLU A 138 0.19 16.55 -6.32
N LYS A 139 0.41 15.24 -6.40
CA LYS A 139 0.63 14.49 -7.63
C LYS A 139 -0.28 13.28 -7.69
N VAL A 140 -0.76 12.97 -8.87
CA VAL A 140 -1.45 11.74 -9.22
C VAL A 140 -0.56 10.98 -10.20
N TYR A 141 -0.50 9.67 -10.06
CA TYR A 141 0.33 8.81 -10.92
C TYR A 141 -0.54 8.04 -11.89
N TYR A 142 -0.24 8.11 -13.18
CA TYR A 142 -0.94 7.34 -14.20
C TYR A 142 -0.02 6.21 -14.66
N VAL A 143 -0.53 4.99 -14.58
CA VAL A 143 0.21 3.74 -14.81
C VAL A 143 -0.64 2.75 -15.60
N GLY A 144 -0.04 1.65 -16.06
CA GLY A 144 -0.73 0.60 -16.82
C GLY A 144 -0.45 0.70 -18.31
N ASN A 145 -1.48 0.56 -19.14
CA ASN A 145 -1.43 0.57 -20.60
C ASN A 145 -1.22 1.98 -21.17
N LEU A 146 -0.05 2.54 -20.87
CA LEU A 146 0.40 3.88 -21.23
C LEU A 146 1.82 3.78 -21.81
N ASN A 147 2.16 4.67 -22.73
CA ASN A 147 3.53 4.80 -23.26
C ASN A 147 4.58 5.26 -22.23
N ASN A 148 4.17 5.68 -21.03
CA ASN A 148 5.05 5.97 -19.91
C ASN A 148 4.31 5.89 -18.56
N VAL A 149 5.04 5.93 -17.45
CA VAL A 149 4.48 6.24 -16.13
C VAL A 149 4.48 7.75 -15.96
N TYR A 150 3.31 8.33 -15.74
CA TYR A 150 3.16 9.78 -15.59
C TYR A 150 2.99 10.16 -14.13
N SER A 151 3.50 11.33 -13.79
CA SER A 151 3.24 11.99 -12.51
C SER A 151 2.76 13.40 -12.81
N VAL A 152 1.47 13.64 -12.60
CA VAL A 152 0.80 14.89 -12.95
C VAL A 152 0.39 15.58 -11.67
N LYS A 153 0.52 16.91 -11.61
CA LYS A 153 -0.02 17.67 -10.49
C LYS A 153 -1.53 17.45 -10.41
N ASP A 154 -2.10 17.32 -9.21
CA ASP A 154 -3.55 17.12 -9.04
C ASP A 154 -4.37 18.17 -9.84
N GLN A 155 -5.40 17.68 -10.53
CA GLN A 155 -6.21 18.41 -11.50
C GLN A 155 -7.68 18.46 -11.06
N ALA A 156 -7.92 19.09 -9.92
CA ALA A 156 -9.27 19.23 -9.36
C ALA A 156 -10.27 19.82 -10.38
N GLY A 157 -11.46 19.22 -10.45
CA GLY A 157 -12.53 19.66 -11.36
C GLY A 157 -12.36 19.29 -12.84
N ILE A 158 -11.29 18.58 -13.20
CA ILE A 158 -11.11 18.07 -14.56
C ILE A 158 -11.64 16.63 -14.63
N PRO A 159 -12.56 16.28 -15.56
CA PRO A 159 -13.00 14.90 -15.75
C PRO A 159 -11.85 13.95 -16.05
N LEU A 160 -11.90 12.73 -15.51
CA LEU A 160 -10.78 11.79 -15.55
C LEU A 160 -10.32 11.45 -16.98
N GLN A 161 -11.27 11.31 -17.91
CA GLN A 161 -10.95 11.12 -19.34
C GLN A 161 -10.06 12.23 -19.88
N ARG A 162 -10.43 13.50 -19.64
CA ARG A 162 -9.66 14.65 -20.12
C ARG A 162 -8.27 14.71 -19.50
N GLN A 163 -8.14 14.32 -18.22
CA GLN A 163 -6.82 14.23 -17.58
C GLN A 163 -5.91 13.22 -18.29
N ILE A 164 -6.46 12.06 -18.72
CA ILE A 164 -5.68 11.03 -19.44
C ILE A 164 -5.39 11.46 -20.90
N GLU A 165 -6.36 12.08 -21.60
CA GLU A 165 -6.14 12.64 -22.94
C GLU A 165 -5.00 13.68 -22.95
N ASN A 166 -4.88 14.47 -21.88
CA ASN A 166 -3.82 15.47 -21.72
C ASN A 166 -2.42 14.86 -21.48
N LEU A 167 -2.28 13.55 -21.29
CA LEU A 167 -0.97 12.90 -21.10
C LEU A 167 -0.16 12.80 -22.40
N GLU A 168 -0.73 13.22 -23.54
CA GLU A 168 -0.14 13.10 -24.89
C GLU A 168 0.31 11.65 -25.20
N SER A 169 -0.37 10.68 -24.57
CA SER A 169 -0.10 9.27 -24.78
C SER A 169 -0.79 8.80 -26.06
N ASN A 170 -0.07 8.08 -26.91
CA ASN A 170 -0.62 7.40 -28.11
C ASN A 170 -1.53 6.22 -27.71
N ILE A 171 -2.55 6.47 -26.87
CA ILE A 171 -3.56 5.48 -26.54
C ILE A 171 -4.62 5.61 -27.61
N ASP A 172 -4.67 4.65 -28.52
CA ASP A 172 -5.79 4.48 -29.45
C ASP A 172 -7.07 4.32 -28.62
N THR A 173 -7.79 5.41 -28.40
CA THR A 173 -9.09 5.49 -27.70
C THR A 173 -9.14 4.70 -26.38
N LEU A 174 -9.22 5.39 -25.23
CA LEU A 174 -9.46 4.77 -23.91
C LEU A 174 -10.82 4.04 -23.88
N SER A 175 -10.88 2.85 -24.46
CA SER A 175 -12.07 2.01 -24.51
C SER A 175 -12.32 1.31 -23.17
N LYS A 176 -11.38 1.43 -22.22
CA LYS A 176 -11.40 0.76 -20.92
C LYS A 176 -11.41 1.79 -19.79
N ALA A 177 -12.32 1.59 -18.85
CA ALA A 177 -12.39 2.42 -17.66
C ALA A 177 -11.12 2.24 -16.81
N PRO A 178 -10.45 3.33 -16.39
CA PRO A 178 -9.32 3.22 -15.46
C PRO A 178 -9.80 2.76 -14.08
N VAL A 179 -8.91 2.14 -13.32
CA VAL A 179 -9.12 1.78 -11.92
C VAL A 179 -8.34 2.76 -11.03
N LEU A 180 -8.98 3.30 -10.01
CA LEU A 180 -8.33 4.21 -9.06
C LEU A 180 -7.89 3.43 -7.83
N ILE A 181 -6.65 3.63 -7.40
CA ILE A 181 -6.11 3.08 -6.16
C ILE A 181 -5.67 4.26 -5.31
N TYR A 182 -6.43 4.52 -4.26
CA TYR A 182 -6.17 5.62 -3.34
C TYR A 182 -4.96 5.32 -2.45
N PRO A 183 -4.38 6.35 -1.79
CA PRO A 183 -3.15 6.19 -1.01
C PRO A 183 -3.25 5.18 0.14
N ASP A 184 -4.46 4.95 0.65
CA ASP A 184 -4.80 3.95 1.66
C ASP A 184 -4.98 2.53 1.09
N GLY A 185 -4.87 2.35 -0.23
CA GLY A 185 -5.08 1.09 -0.92
C GLY A 185 -6.54 0.80 -1.27
N HIS A 186 -7.47 1.73 -0.99
CA HIS A 186 -8.86 1.58 -1.42
C HIS A 186 -8.96 1.61 -2.95
N VAL A 187 -9.65 0.63 -3.52
CA VAL A 187 -9.84 0.51 -4.97
C VAL A 187 -11.21 1.05 -5.35
N VAL A 188 -11.25 2.05 -6.21
CA VAL A 188 -12.47 2.53 -6.85
C VAL A 188 -12.46 2.05 -8.30
N LYS A 189 -13.54 1.39 -8.71
CA LYS A 189 -13.79 1.03 -10.10
C LYS A 189 -14.87 1.96 -10.68
N PRO A 190 -14.47 3.03 -11.39
CA PRO A 190 -15.38 3.83 -12.20
C PRO A 190 -16.31 2.94 -13.05
N HIS A 191 -17.61 3.23 -13.03
CA HIS A 191 -18.57 2.50 -13.86
C HIS A 191 -18.30 2.78 -15.34
N HIS A 192 -18.41 1.75 -16.18
CA HIS A 192 -18.22 1.87 -17.62
C HIS A 192 -19.15 2.95 -18.22
N GLY A 193 -18.61 3.85 -19.05
CA GLY A 193 -19.33 4.98 -19.64
C GLY A 193 -19.53 6.19 -18.71
N ALA A 194 -19.81 5.98 -17.43
CA ALA A 194 -19.97 7.09 -16.46
C ALA A 194 -18.65 7.83 -16.21
N TRP A 195 -17.52 7.12 -16.26
CA TRP A 195 -16.21 7.68 -15.96
C TRP A 195 -15.74 8.78 -16.93
N LEU A 196 -16.28 8.79 -18.15
CA LEU A 196 -15.93 9.74 -19.21
C LEU A 196 -16.24 11.19 -18.81
N THR A 197 -17.37 11.37 -18.11
CA THR A 197 -17.87 12.70 -17.72
C THR A 197 -17.74 12.94 -16.22
N THR A 198 -17.50 11.89 -15.42
CA THR A 198 -17.42 12.00 -13.97
C THR A 198 -16.11 12.68 -13.55
N GLN A 199 -16.25 13.69 -12.70
CA GLN A 199 -15.14 14.28 -11.97
C GLN A 199 -14.91 13.45 -10.71
N TYR A 200 -13.78 12.73 -10.69
CA TYR A 200 -13.34 12.04 -9.49
C TYR A 200 -12.46 12.98 -8.68
N TYR A 201 -12.71 13.04 -7.37
CA TYR A 201 -11.70 13.56 -6.46
C TYR A 201 -10.57 12.53 -6.37
N LEU A 202 -9.36 12.94 -6.74
CA LEU A 202 -8.15 12.10 -6.68
C LEU A 202 -7.26 12.63 -5.56
N PRO A 203 -7.31 12.05 -4.35
CA PRO A 203 -6.41 12.44 -3.29
C PRO A 203 -4.95 12.38 -3.77
N PRO A 204 -4.06 13.26 -3.29
CA PRO A 204 -2.64 13.21 -3.64
C PRO A 204 -2.04 11.82 -3.43
N LEU A 205 -1.17 11.40 -4.35
CA LEU A 205 -0.58 10.06 -4.49
C LEU A 205 -1.52 8.95 -4.97
N THR A 206 -2.70 9.28 -5.48
CA THR A 206 -3.57 8.29 -6.15
C THR A 206 -2.87 7.69 -7.35
N LEU A 207 -3.00 6.36 -7.51
CA LEU A 207 -2.65 5.67 -8.75
C LEU A 207 -3.90 5.56 -9.62
N VAL A 208 -3.83 6.08 -10.83
CA VAL A 208 -4.81 5.86 -11.90
C VAL A 208 -4.25 4.77 -12.80
N TYR A 209 -4.78 3.57 -12.65
CA TYR A 209 -4.38 2.41 -13.44
C TYR A 209 -5.23 2.32 -14.72
N VAL A 210 -4.60 2.32 -15.89
CA VAL A 210 -5.25 2.08 -17.18
C VAL A 210 -5.07 0.61 -17.57
N PRO A 211 -6.14 -0.20 -17.63
CA PRO A 211 -6.06 -1.63 -17.95
C PRO A 211 -5.53 -1.93 -19.35
N PHE A 212 -4.89 -3.09 -19.52
CA PHE A 212 -4.52 -3.64 -20.83
C PHE A 212 -5.72 -4.33 -21.51
N GLY A 213 -6.55 -5.02 -20.73
CA GLY A 213 -7.75 -5.73 -21.19
C GLY A 213 -9.04 -5.17 -20.62
N ASP A 214 -10.13 -5.91 -20.79
CA ASP A 214 -11.36 -5.66 -20.04
C ASP A 214 -11.18 -6.09 -18.59
N PHE A 215 -11.23 -5.13 -17.66
CA PHE A 215 -10.80 -5.33 -16.27
C PHE A 215 -11.58 -6.46 -15.57
N GLU A 216 -12.87 -6.60 -15.82
CA GLU A 216 -13.70 -7.63 -15.15
C GLU A 216 -13.37 -9.05 -15.64
N HIS A 217 -12.72 -9.21 -16.80
CA HIS A 217 -12.37 -10.50 -17.40
C HIS A 217 -10.86 -10.74 -17.54
N SER A 218 -10.03 -9.75 -17.22
CA SER A 218 -8.58 -9.81 -17.33
C SER A 218 -7.95 -10.15 -15.99
N GLU A 219 -7.59 -11.43 -15.81
CA GLU A 219 -6.88 -11.91 -14.62
C GLU A 219 -5.59 -11.12 -14.38
N MET A 220 -4.84 -10.82 -15.45
CA MET A 220 -3.61 -10.02 -15.37
C MET A 220 -3.88 -8.62 -14.81
N ASP A 221 -4.92 -7.92 -15.28
CA ASP A 221 -5.25 -6.58 -14.78
C ASP A 221 -5.73 -6.62 -13.32
N GLN A 222 -6.47 -7.64 -12.93
CA GLN A 222 -6.92 -7.84 -11.55
C GLN A 222 -5.75 -8.11 -10.60
N ASP A 223 -4.82 -8.98 -11.00
CA ASP A 223 -3.60 -9.27 -10.24
C ASP A 223 -2.67 -8.05 -10.17
N ILE A 224 -2.59 -7.26 -11.24
CA ILE A 224 -1.87 -5.97 -11.22
C ILE A 224 -2.47 -5.03 -10.18
N VAL A 225 -3.79 -4.85 -10.17
CA VAL A 225 -4.43 -3.96 -9.17
C VAL A 225 -4.19 -4.49 -7.75
N ARG A 226 -4.33 -5.79 -7.52
CA ARG A 226 -4.03 -6.44 -6.23
C ARG A 226 -2.57 -6.27 -5.80
N LEU A 227 -1.64 -6.21 -6.75
CA LEU A 227 -0.23 -5.94 -6.48
C LEU A 227 -0.01 -4.46 -6.19
N LEU A 228 -0.60 -3.55 -6.97
CA LEU A 228 -0.47 -2.10 -6.78
C LEU A 228 -1.05 -1.63 -5.45
N THR A 229 -2.08 -2.28 -4.91
CA THR A 229 -2.57 -2.00 -3.54
C THR A 229 -1.53 -2.34 -2.47
N GLN A 230 -0.50 -3.13 -2.78
CA GLN A 230 0.61 -3.49 -1.88
C GLN A 230 1.86 -2.63 -2.13
N LEU A 231 1.78 -1.63 -3.01
CA LEU A 231 2.92 -0.78 -3.35
C LEU A 231 3.41 -0.01 -2.12
N ILE A 232 4.69 -0.16 -1.79
CA ILE A 232 5.35 0.69 -0.79
C ILE A 232 5.77 2.00 -1.48
N PRO A 233 5.30 3.18 -1.02
CA PRO A 233 5.65 4.45 -1.65
C PRO A 233 7.16 4.74 -1.59
N ASN A 234 7.74 5.14 -2.72
CA ASN A 234 9.16 5.54 -2.78
C ASN A 234 9.42 6.94 -2.23
N SER A 235 8.42 7.83 -2.20
CA SER A 235 8.53 9.23 -1.73
C SER A 235 8.53 9.35 -0.20
N THR A 236 9.05 8.34 0.50
CA THR A 236 9.22 8.40 1.94
C THR A 236 10.42 9.26 2.32
N LYS A 237 11.38 9.53 1.44
CA LYS A 237 12.56 10.34 1.80
C LYS A 237 12.35 11.82 1.46
N ARG A 238 12.62 12.72 2.43
CA ARG A 238 12.78 14.15 2.15
C ARG A 238 14.08 14.35 1.34
N PRO A 239 14.12 15.24 0.33
CA PRO A 239 15.38 15.70 -0.22
C PRO A 239 16.23 16.29 0.92
N GLN A 240 17.51 15.91 0.99
CA GLN A 240 18.48 16.51 1.90
C GLN A 240 18.89 17.89 1.44
#